data_AF-R7ZYM7-F1
#
_entry.id   AF-R7ZYM7-F1
#
_cell.length_a   1.000
_cell.length_b   1.000
_cell.length_c   1.000
_cell.angle_alpha   90.00
_cell.angle_beta   90.00
_cell.angle_gamma   90.00
#
_symmetry.space_group_name_H-M   'P 1'
#
loop_
_entity.id
_entity.type
_entity.pdbx_description
1 polymer ?
#
loop_
_entity_poly.entity_id
_entity_poly.type
_entity_poly.pdbx_seq_one_letter_code
_entity_poly.pdbx_strand_id
1 'polypeptide(L)'
;MIENIPKQDIFQTPEGYFDRLPQATVRRYKSEKTKQIWLSGLSAAAILAVGLILAVFNPINEEEAKYQSNLDETMNLYIDAGYWTEDDILSLSENPNELLDLMLAEEWGFMDLSDGDELFENEIYY
;
A
#
# COMPACT_ATOMS: atom_id res chain seq x y z
N MET A 1 -11.48 8.05 -33.47
CA MET A 1 -12.20 9.34 -33.47
C MET A 1 -12.63 9.61 -32.05
N ILE A 2 -12.03 10.59 -31.38
CA ILE A 2 -12.50 11.06 -30.06
C ILE A 2 -12.96 12.50 -30.29
N GLU A 3 -14.25 12.64 -30.57
CA GLU A 3 -14.89 13.93 -30.76
C GLU A 3 -15.57 14.35 -29.45
N ASN A 4 -15.26 15.56 -29.00
CA ASN A 4 -15.97 16.37 -28.00
C ASN A 4 -15.83 15.98 -26.51
N ILE A 5 -14.65 16.24 -25.93
CA ILE A 5 -14.56 16.52 -24.48
C ILE A 5 -14.98 17.99 -24.28
N PRO A 6 -16.06 18.28 -23.52
CA PRO A 6 -16.47 19.65 -23.27
C PRO A 6 -15.39 20.36 -22.42
N LYS A 7 -14.79 21.42 -22.98
CA LYS A 7 -13.86 22.32 -22.27
C LYS A 7 -14.61 23.23 -21.28
N GLN A 8 -15.53 22.69 -20.51
CA GLN A 8 -16.11 23.43 -19.40
C GLN A 8 -15.08 23.45 -18.27
N ASP A 9 -14.77 24.66 -17.83
CA ASP A 9 -13.93 24.89 -16.66
C ASP A 9 -14.70 24.44 -15.42
N ILE A 10 -14.58 23.14 -15.11
CA ILE A 10 -15.18 22.50 -13.94
C ILE A 10 -14.43 22.83 -12.64
N PHE A 11 -13.32 23.57 -12.72
CA PHE A 11 -12.51 23.97 -11.58
C PHE A 11 -12.78 25.43 -11.19
N GLN A 12 -14.05 25.78 -11.00
CA GLN A 12 -14.39 27.09 -10.43
C GLN A 12 -14.30 27.03 -8.90
N THR A 13 -13.45 27.88 -8.34
CA THR A 13 -13.34 28.01 -6.89
C THR A 13 -14.58 28.74 -6.35
N PRO A 14 -15.25 28.21 -5.31
CA PRO A 14 -16.38 28.89 -4.71
C PRO A 14 -16.00 30.29 -4.21
N GLU A 15 -16.90 31.26 -4.40
CA GLU A 15 -16.70 32.63 -3.95
C GLU A 15 -16.42 32.66 -2.43
N GLY A 16 -15.34 33.32 -2.03
CA GLY A 16 -14.93 33.44 -0.63
C GLY A 16 -14.30 32.18 -0.02
N TYR A 17 -13.92 31.16 -0.82
CA TYR A 17 -13.20 29.98 -0.32
C TYR A 17 -11.89 30.35 0.37
N PHE A 18 -11.06 31.16 -0.29
CA PHE A 18 -9.76 31.59 0.23
C PHE A 18 -9.85 32.64 1.34
N ASP A 19 -10.96 33.39 1.42
CA ASP A 19 -11.17 34.40 2.47
C ASP A 19 -11.46 33.77 3.85
N ARG A 20 -11.99 32.55 3.86
CA ARG A 20 -12.34 31.81 5.08
C ARG A 20 -11.17 30.97 5.63
N LEU A 21 -10.17 30.63 4.80
CA LEU A 21 -9.04 29.80 5.19
C LEU A 21 -8.20 30.40 6.33
N PRO A 22 -7.79 31.69 6.30
CA PRO A 22 -6.98 32.26 7.37
C PRO A 22 -7.70 32.23 8.72
N GLN A 23 -9.02 32.49 8.70
CA GLN A 23 -9.86 32.53 9.89
C GLN A 23 -10.04 31.12 10.50
N ALA A 24 -10.21 30.10 9.66
CA ALA A 24 -10.34 28.71 10.09
C ALA A 24 -9.03 28.19 10.71
N THR A 25 -7.89 28.53 10.12
CA THR A 25 -6.57 28.09 10.60
C THR A 25 -6.19 28.75 11.93
N VAL A 26 -6.38 30.06 12.07
CA VAL A 26 -6.05 30.80 13.31
C VAL A 26 -6.90 30.35 14.50
N ARG A 27 -8.16 29.96 14.26
CA ARG A 27 -9.05 29.46 15.32
C ARG A 27 -8.56 28.13 15.91
N ARG A 28 -7.98 27.24 15.09
CA ARG A 28 -7.42 25.95 15.55
C ARG A 28 -6.22 26.16 16.47
N TYR A 29 -5.30 27.07 16.12
CA TYR A 29 -4.12 27.34 16.95
C TYR A 29 -4.43 28.05 18.29
N LYS A 30 -5.50 28.87 18.36
CA LYS A 30 -5.83 29.61 19.59
C LYS A 30 -6.61 28.80 20.64
N SER A 31 -7.30 27.73 20.24
CA SER A 31 -8.08 26.90 21.17
C SER A 31 -7.25 25.86 21.91
N GLU A 32 -6.07 25.51 21.40
CA GLU A 32 -5.18 24.52 22.02
C GLU A 32 -4.18 25.20 22.96
N LYS A 33 -4.70 25.80 24.03
CA LYS A 33 -3.85 26.11 25.19
C LYS A 33 -3.57 24.81 25.92
N THR A 34 -2.54 24.09 25.47
CA THR A 34 -2.06 22.87 26.13
C THR A 34 -1.75 23.20 27.58
N LYS A 35 -2.59 22.71 28.50
CA LYS A 35 -2.39 22.92 29.93
C LYS A 35 -1.13 22.15 30.33
N GLN A 36 -0.03 22.87 30.51
CA GLN A 36 1.24 22.29 30.94
C GLN A 36 1.11 21.87 32.40
N ILE A 37 0.80 20.59 32.61
CA ILE A 37 0.83 19.96 33.93
C ILE A 37 2.25 19.54 34.26
N TRP A 38 2.78 20.07 35.36
CA TRP A 38 4.07 19.66 35.89
C TRP A 38 3.91 18.39 36.72
N LEU A 39 4.41 17.28 36.22
CA LEU A 39 4.46 16.00 36.93
C LEU A 39 5.76 15.89 37.74
N SER A 40 5.90 16.72 38.78
CA SER A 40 6.97 16.57 39.75
C SER A 40 6.50 15.65 40.88
N GLY A 41 7.02 14.43 40.96
CA GLY A 41 6.75 13.50 42.07
C GLY A 41 6.42 12.06 41.69
N LEU A 42 6.48 11.67 40.41
CA LEU A 42 6.31 10.27 40.04
C LEU A 42 7.53 9.44 40.44
N SER A 43 7.31 8.41 41.24
CA SER A 43 8.28 7.35 41.47
C SER A 43 8.53 6.56 40.18
N ALA A 44 9.73 6.00 40.03
CA ALA A 44 10.09 5.12 38.91
C ALA A 44 9.07 3.98 38.72
N ALA A 45 8.50 3.46 39.80
CA ALA A 45 7.47 2.42 39.76
C ALA A 45 6.16 2.89 39.10
N ALA A 46 5.77 4.16 39.29
CA ALA A 46 4.57 4.71 38.67
C ALA A 46 4.75 4.92 37.17
N ILE A 47 5.94 5.34 36.75
CA ILE A 47 6.30 5.46 35.32
C ILE A 47 6.28 4.09 34.66
N LEU A 48 6.87 3.09 35.31
CA LEU A 48 6.85 1.70 34.83
C LEU A 48 5.43 1.15 34.75
N ALA A 49 4.60 1.36 35.77
CA ALA A 49 3.21 0.89 35.76
C ALA A 49 2.40 1.56 34.64
N VAL A 50 2.53 2.88 34.45
CA VAL A 50 1.86 3.60 33.35
C VAL A 50 2.39 3.14 31.99
N GLY A 51 3.70 2.93 31.84
CA GLY A 51 4.28 2.39 30.62
C GLY A 51 3.78 0.98 30.30
N LEU A 52 3.64 0.12 31.30
CA LEU A 52 3.13 -1.25 31.16
C LEU A 52 1.64 -1.24 30.80
N ILE A 53 0.85 -0.37 31.43
CA ILE A 53 -0.56 -0.16 31.06
C ILE A 53 -0.66 0.35 29.63
N LEU A 54 0.11 1.38 29.24
CA LEU A 54 0.12 1.87 27.87
C LEU A 54 0.57 0.81 26.86
N ALA A 55 1.48 -0.10 27.22
CA ALA A 55 1.92 -1.19 26.34
C ALA A 55 0.83 -2.26 26.16
N VAL A 56 0.09 -2.60 27.22
CA VAL A 56 -1.02 -3.58 27.18
C VAL A 56 -2.24 -3.00 26.47
N PHE A 57 -2.52 -1.71 26.67
CA PHE A 57 -3.64 -0.99 26.07
C PHE A 57 -3.25 -0.23 24.81
N ASN A 58 -2.06 -0.44 24.25
CA ASN A 58 -1.69 0.19 22.99
C ASN A 58 -2.62 -0.41 21.93
N PRO A 59 -3.56 0.34 21.33
CA PRO A 59 -4.20 -0.14 20.14
C PRO A 59 -3.06 -0.21 19.11
N ILE A 60 -2.53 -1.41 18.89
CA ILE A 60 -1.76 -1.70 17.66
C ILE A 60 -2.62 -1.10 16.55
N ASN A 61 -2.02 -0.31 15.66
CA ASN A 61 -2.75 0.41 14.61
C ASN A 61 -3.51 -0.59 13.72
N GLU A 62 -4.69 -1.02 14.17
CA GLU A 62 -5.53 -2.03 13.53
C GLU A 62 -5.94 -1.53 12.14
N GLU A 63 -5.99 -0.22 11.95
CA GLU A 63 -6.28 0.41 10.66
C GLU A 63 -5.23 0.07 9.60
N GLU A 64 -3.94 0.00 9.94
CA GLU A 64 -2.88 -0.29 8.97
C GLU A 64 -2.88 -1.77 8.57
N ALA A 65 -3.02 -2.66 9.56
CA ALA A 65 -3.14 -4.11 9.32
C ALA A 65 -4.43 -4.44 8.54
N LYS A 66 -5.55 -3.77 8.85
CA LYS A 66 -6.82 -3.92 8.16
C LYS A 66 -6.73 -3.35 6.74
N TYR A 67 -6.05 -2.24 6.53
CA TYR A 67 -5.86 -1.65 5.20
C TYR A 67 -5.07 -2.59 4.28
N GLN A 68 -3.96 -3.16 4.76
CA GLN A 68 -3.19 -4.15 4.02
C GLN A 68 -4.01 -5.41 3.71
N SER A 69 -4.72 -5.96 4.71
CA SER A 69 -5.59 -7.13 4.49
C SER A 69 -6.70 -6.89 3.46
N ASN A 70 -7.33 -5.72 3.44
CA ASN A 70 -8.35 -5.39 2.43
C ASN A 70 -7.73 -5.23 1.03
N LEU A 71 -6.51 -4.67 0.95
CA LEU A 71 -5.79 -4.55 -0.32
C LEU A 71 -5.43 -5.91 -0.88
N ASP A 72 -4.92 -6.83 -0.06
CA ASP A 72 -4.55 -8.18 -0.47
C ASP A 72 -5.78 -8.96 -0.96
N GLU A 73 -6.89 -8.89 -0.23
CA GLU A 73 -8.16 -9.51 -0.63
C GLU A 73 -8.67 -8.96 -1.97
N THR A 74 -8.55 -7.63 -2.14
CA THR A 74 -8.96 -6.96 -3.38
C THR A 74 -8.06 -7.34 -4.55
N MET A 75 -6.74 -7.36 -4.37
CA MET A 75 -5.79 -7.79 -5.42
C MET A 75 -6.10 -9.20 -5.89
N ASN A 76 -6.26 -10.15 -4.97
CA ASN A 76 -6.58 -11.53 -5.30
C ASN A 76 -7.89 -11.63 -6.09
N LEU A 77 -8.91 -10.87 -5.71
CA LEU A 77 -10.18 -10.82 -6.44
C LEU A 77 -10.02 -10.32 -7.88
N TYR A 78 -9.19 -9.29 -8.12
CA TYR A 78 -8.94 -8.79 -9.47
C TYR A 78 -8.12 -9.76 -10.34
N ILE A 79 -7.19 -10.47 -9.72
CA ILE A 79 -6.41 -11.54 -10.37
C ILE A 79 -7.34 -12.70 -10.75
N ASP A 80 -8.14 -13.21 -9.81
CA ASP A 80 -9.08 -14.33 -10.02
C ASP A 80 -10.16 -13.99 -11.06
N ALA A 81 -10.60 -12.74 -11.09
CA ALA A 81 -11.56 -12.25 -12.08
C ALA A 81 -10.95 -12.07 -13.48
N GLY A 82 -9.63 -12.24 -13.64
CA GLY A 82 -8.91 -12.07 -14.89
C GLY A 82 -8.83 -10.61 -15.37
N TYR A 83 -9.05 -9.65 -14.47
CA TYR A 83 -8.94 -8.22 -14.80
C TYR A 83 -7.50 -7.71 -14.75
N TRP A 84 -6.66 -8.31 -13.92
CA TRP A 84 -5.23 -8.03 -13.90
C TRP A 84 -4.51 -9.15 -14.64
N THR A 85 -3.89 -8.80 -15.76
CA THR A 85 -3.05 -9.72 -16.52
C THR A 85 -1.62 -9.70 -16.00
N GLU A 86 -0.82 -10.70 -16.36
CA GLU A 86 0.61 -10.77 -16.03
C GLU A 86 1.34 -9.48 -16.43
N ASP A 87 1.09 -8.97 -17.64
CA ASP A 87 1.65 -7.70 -18.12
C ASP A 87 1.25 -6.49 -17.25
N ASP A 88 0.00 -6.45 -16.78
CA ASP A 88 -0.47 -5.37 -15.90
C ASP A 88 0.25 -5.42 -14.55
N ILE A 89 0.39 -6.61 -13.97
CA ILE A 89 1.08 -6.83 -12.69
C ILE A 89 2.55 -6.42 -12.81
N LEU A 90 3.20 -6.76 -13.93
CA LEU A 90 4.58 -6.38 -14.20
C LEU A 90 4.74 -4.86 -14.32
N SER A 91 3.80 -4.19 -14.99
CA SER A 91 3.85 -2.73 -15.14
C SER A 91 3.73 -1.96 -13.81
N LEU A 92 3.10 -2.57 -12.81
CA LEU A 92 2.90 -2.01 -11.47
C LEU A 92 4.07 -2.33 -10.51
N SER A 93 4.90 -3.32 -10.84
CA SER A 93 6.03 -3.73 -10.02
C SER A 93 7.16 -2.70 -10.05
N GLU A 94 7.80 -2.47 -8.90
CA GLU A 94 8.99 -1.61 -8.81
C GLU A 94 10.19 -2.19 -9.59
N ASN A 95 10.27 -3.52 -9.70
CA ASN A 95 11.33 -4.23 -10.40
C ASN A 95 10.75 -5.37 -11.28
N PRO A 96 10.24 -5.04 -12.49
CA PRO A 96 9.52 -6.00 -13.32
C PRO A 96 10.39 -7.17 -13.80
N ASN A 97 11.69 -6.96 -14.02
CA ASN A 97 12.60 -8.02 -14.49
C ASN A 97 12.78 -9.12 -13.45
N GLU A 98 12.91 -8.75 -12.17
CA GLU A 98 13.05 -9.72 -11.08
C GLU A 98 11.76 -10.52 -10.86
N LEU A 99 10.61 -9.84 -10.99
CA LEU A 99 9.31 -10.50 -10.91
C LEU A 99 9.07 -11.44 -12.10
N LEU A 100 9.46 -11.04 -13.31
CA LEU A 100 9.44 -11.88 -14.50
C LEU A 100 10.29 -13.13 -14.33
N ASP A 101 11.52 -12.99 -13.83
CA ASP A 101 12.42 -14.12 -13.58
C ASP A 101 11.81 -15.09 -12.56
N LEU A 102 11.12 -14.57 -11.53
CA LEU A 102 10.41 -15.37 -10.54
C LEU A 102 9.22 -16.12 -11.14
N MET A 103 8.39 -15.45 -11.96
CA MET A 103 7.28 -16.08 -12.67
C MET A 103 7.76 -17.19 -13.61
N LEU A 104 8.83 -16.92 -14.38
CA LEU A 104 9.43 -17.90 -15.28
C LEU A 104 10.00 -19.08 -14.50
N ALA A 105 10.69 -18.83 -13.38
CA ALA A 105 11.21 -19.90 -12.53
C ALA A 105 10.08 -20.75 -11.90
N GLU A 106 8.94 -20.16 -11.58
CA GLU A 106 7.78 -20.90 -11.06
C GLU A 106 7.12 -21.77 -12.15
N GLU A 107 6.96 -21.25 -13.36
CA GLU A 107 6.35 -22.00 -14.48
C GLU A 107 7.30 -23.04 -15.08
N TRP A 108 8.60 -22.74 -15.17
CA TRP A 108 9.60 -23.56 -15.88
C TRP A 108 10.58 -24.29 -14.95
N GLY A 109 10.65 -23.93 -13.66
CA GLY A 109 11.57 -24.54 -12.69
C GLY A 109 11.25 -26.00 -12.36
N PHE A 110 10.12 -26.52 -12.85
CA PHE A 110 9.74 -27.93 -12.74
C PHE A 110 10.18 -28.79 -13.95
N MET A 111 10.73 -28.20 -15.01
CA MET A 111 11.30 -28.99 -16.10
C MET A 111 12.66 -29.52 -15.68
N ASP A 112 12.65 -30.67 -15.00
CA ASP A 112 13.85 -31.47 -14.71
C ASP A 112 14.56 -31.72 -16.04
N LEU A 113 15.71 -31.07 -16.23
CA LEU A 113 16.63 -31.24 -17.36
C LEU A 113 17.33 -32.61 -17.31
N SER A 114 16.60 -33.66 -16.95
CA SER A 114 17.04 -35.06 -16.99
C SER A 114 16.46 -35.83 -18.17
N ASP A 115 15.36 -35.37 -18.79
CA ASP A 115 14.73 -36.06 -19.93
C ASP A 115 15.01 -35.38 -21.29
N GLY A 116 15.70 -34.23 -21.31
CA GLY A 116 15.97 -33.46 -22.53
C GLY A 116 17.13 -33.98 -23.39
N ASP A 117 18.10 -34.67 -22.79
CA ASP A 117 19.32 -35.09 -23.50
C ASP A 117 19.13 -36.35 -24.36
N GLU A 118 18.10 -37.17 -24.12
CA GLU A 118 17.84 -38.39 -24.93
C GLU A 118 17.05 -38.13 -26.22
N LEU A 119 16.35 -37.00 -26.33
CA LEU A 119 15.52 -36.69 -27.51
C LEU A 119 16.31 -36.04 -28.65
N PHE A 120 17.36 -35.27 -28.37
CA PHE A 120 18.16 -34.61 -29.41
C PHE A 120 19.18 -35.54 -30.10
N GLU A 121 19.64 -36.62 -29.46
CA GLU A 121 20.57 -37.56 -30.11
C GLU A 121 19.89 -38.49 -31.13
N ASN A 122 18.58 -38.74 -31.01
CA ASN A 122 17.86 -39.65 -31.90
C ASN A 122 17.38 -39.02 -33.21
N GLU A 123 17.38 -37.69 -33.33
CA GLU A 123 16.92 -36.98 -34.54
C GLU A 123 18.06 -36.69 -35.54
N ILE A 124 19.32 -36.92 -35.15
CA ILE A 124 20.49 -36.77 -36.02
C ILE A 124 20.80 -38.04 -36.83
N TYR A 125 20.05 -39.11 -36.62
CA TYR A 125 20.12 -40.36 -37.36
C TYR A 125 18.76 -40.76 -37.93
N TYR A 126 18.15 -39.92 -38.77
CA TYR A 126 17.29 -40.37 -39.88
C TYR A 126 17.27 -39.35 -41.02
#